data_AF-A0A9R1U9N0-F1
#
_entry.id   AF-A0A9R1U9N0-F1
#
_cell.length_a   1.000
_cell.length_b   1.000
_cell.length_c   1.000
_cell.angle_alpha   90.00
_cell.angle_beta   90.00
_cell.angle_gamma   90.00
#
_symmetry.space_group_name_H-M   'P 1'
#
loop_
_entity.id
_entity.type
_entity.pdbx_description
1 polymer ?
#
loop_
_entity_poly.entity_id
_entity_poly.type
_entity_poly.pdbx_seq_one_letter_code
_entity_poly.pdbx_strand_id
1 'polypeptide(L)'
;MDDFVPTRCAHQQKTPKKDFVSVTYTSHKKKTPSTADKSINPRRDDLKPSPEDLKRQQELEMKRLRWDVMKFGASGFTGAKKNEAKVALVLQLGGKPVKNRKNENYKQLKVKKSRERARAKKQESGLTHSLTKINTKTKRKRQSTILDVYGKVDRKIKR
;
A
#
# COMPACT_ATOMS: atom_id res chain seq x y z
N MET A 1 -49.34 -28.34 55.60
CA MET A 1 -49.17 -27.77 54.25
C MET A 1 -47.90 -28.37 53.70
N ASP A 2 -47.94 -29.66 53.33
CA ASP A 2 -46.73 -30.49 53.25
C ASP A 2 -46.55 -31.20 51.90
N ASP A 3 -47.33 -30.84 50.88
CA ASP A 3 -47.28 -31.47 49.55
C ASP A 3 -46.63 -30.59 48.46
N PHE A 4 -45.55 -29.87 48.80
CA PHE A 4 -44.78 -29.16 47.78
C PHE A 4 -43.72 -30.08 47.18
N VAL A 5 -44.00 -30.61 45.98
CA VAL A 5 -43.03 -31.40 45.20
C VAL A 5 -42.04 -30.45 44.52
N PRO A 6 -40.76 -30.41 44.94
CA PRO A 6 -39.80 -29.49 44.36
C PRO A 6 -39.50 -29.88 42.91
N THR A 7 -39.41 -28.87 42.05
CA THR A 7 -39.03 -29.06 40.64
C THR A 7 -37.55 -29.40 40.52
N ARG A 8 -37.16 -30.08 39.42
CA ARG A 8 -35.75 -30.42 39.13
C ARG A 8 -34.81 -29.21 39.17
N CYS A 9 -35.29 -28.02 38.80
CA CYS A 9 -34.53 -26.76 38.86
C CYS A 9 -34.25 -26.31 40.29
N ALA A 10 -35.15 -26.57 41.25
CA ALA A 10 -34.96 -26.23 42.66
C ALA A 10 -33.84 -27.06 43.33
N HIS A 11 -33.61 -28.29 42.84
CA HIS A 11 -32.49 -29.12 43.32
C HIS A 11 -31.11 -28.60 42.87
N GLN A 12 -31.03 -27.94 41.70
CA GLN A 12 -29.77 -27.43 41.15
C GLN A 12 -29.26 -26.15 41.85
N GLN A 13 -30.13 -25.42 42.55
CA GLN A 13 -29.74 -24.21 43.27
C GLN A 13 -29.23 -24.47 44.70
N LYS A 14 -29.51 -25.65 45.28
CA LYS A 14 -29.10 -26.01 46.66
C LYS A 14 -27.66 -26.52 46.76
N THR A 15 -27.04 -26.90 45.65
CA THR A 15 -25.62 -27.23 45.59
C THR A 15 -24.85 -26.01 45.09
N PRO A 16 -24.23 -25.19 45.95
CA PRO A 16 -23.23 -24.25 45.46
C PRO A 16 -22.17 -25.07 44.71
N LYS A 17 -21.86 -24.67 43.47
CA LYS A 17 -20.79 -25.29 42.67
C LYS A 17 -19.53 -25.35 43.53
N LYS A 18 -19.16 -26.56 43.98
CA LYS A 18 -18.00 -26.78 44.87
C LYS A 18 -16.67 -26.36 44.23
N ASP A 19 -16.68 -26.08 42.93
CA ASP A 19 -15.52 -25.71 42.14
C ASP A 19 -15.61 -24.28 41.59
N PHE A 20 -16.10 -23.33 42.38
CA PHE A 20 -15.99 -21.91 42.02
C PHE A 20 -14.57 -21.43 42.27
N VAL A 21 -13.76 -21.37 41.21
CA VAL A 21 -12.43 -20.78 41.24
C VAL A 21 -12.52 -19.35 40.70
N SER A 22 -12.50 -18.36 41.59
CA SER A 22 -12.36 -16.95 41.18
C SER A 22 -10.89 -16.67 40.86
N VAL A 23 -10.56 -16.56 39.57
CA VAL A 23 -9.23 -16.11 39.14
C VAL A 23 -9.25 -14.60 38.91
N THR A 24 -8.70 -13.85 39.87
CA THR A 24 -8.48 -12.41 39.73
C THR A 24 -7.15 -12.16 39.02
N TYR A 25 -7.20 -11.60 37.81
CA TYR A 25 -6.01 -11.14 37.09
C TYR A 25 -5.72 -9.67 37.42
N THR A 26 -4.52 -9.41 37.95
CA THR A 26 -4.01 -8.04 37.98
C THR A 26 -3.50 -7.66 36.59
N SER A 27 -4.16 -6.70 35.94
CA SER A 27 -3.69 -6.13 34.69
C SER A 27 -2.32 -5.49 34.89
N HIS A 28 -1.28 -6.04 34.25
CA HIS A 28 0.01 -5.36 34.19
C HIS A 28 -0.16 -4.08 33.38
N LYS A 29 0.02 -2.92 34.03
CA LYS A 29 0.10 -1.64 33.33
C LYS A 29 1.25 -1.75 32.32
N LYS A 30 0.95 -1.54 31.04
CA LYS A 30 1.99 -1.41 30.02
C LYS A 30 2.96 -0.34 30.52
N LYS A 31 4.25 -0.65 30.56
CA LYS A 31 5.28 0.37 30.71
C LYS A 31 5.08 1.34 29.56
N THR A 32 4.43 2.47 29.81
CA THR A 32 4.58 3.63 28.96
C THR A 32 6.09 3.87 28.91
N PRO A 33 6.72 4.01 27.73
CA PRO A 33 8.11 4.43 27.69
C PRO A 33 8.15 5.72 28.50
N SER A 34 8.74 5.66 29.69
CA SER A 34 8.99 6.85 30.46
C SER A 34 9.83 7.71 29.54
N THR A 35 9.38 8.93 29.29
CA THR A 35 10.20 10.01 28.76
C THR A 35 11.41 10.33 29.67
N ALA A 36 11.70 9.47 30.66
CA ALA A 36 12.88 9.47 31.51
C ALA A 36 14.14 8.86 30.86
N ASP A 37 14.04 8.15 29.72
CA ASP A 37 15.23 7.83 28.89
C ASP A 37 15.55 8.93 27.87
N LYS A 38 14.97 10.11 28.07
CA LYS A 38 15.58 11.37 27.63
C LYS A 38 16.07 12.09 28.87
N SER A 39 17.05 11.50 29.56
CA SER A 39 17.95 12.25 30.43
C SER A 39 18.75 13.22 29.57
N ILE A 40 18.08 14.31 29.18
CA ILE A 40 18.72 15.58 28.95
C ILE A 40 19.30 15.93 30.32
N ASN A 41 20.60 15.77 30.46
CA ASN A 41 21.36 16.30 31.60
C ASN A 41 20.91 17.75 31.86
N PRO A 42 20.31 18.08 33.02
CA PRO A 42 19.97 19.46 33.35
C PRO A 42 21.20 20.14 33.94
N ARG A 43 22.31 20.16 33.20
CA ARG A 43 23.54 20.90 33.53
C ARG A 43 24.37 21.11 32.26
N ARG A 44 23.96 22.05 31.42
CA ARG A 44 24.85 22.75 30.46
C ARG A 44 24.30 24.14 30.22
N ASP A 45 24.35 24.95 31.28
CA ASP A 45 24.48 26.38 31.09
C ASP A 45 25.86 26.61 30.41
N ASP A 46 25.84 27.36 29.32
CA ASP A 46 26.98 28.05 28.68
C ASP A 46 28.02 27.26 27.86
N LEU A 47 27.69 26.10 27.31
CA LEU A 47 28.48 25.54 26.19
C LEU A 47 27.74 25.79 24.88
N LYS A 48 28.26 26.72 24.05
CA LYS A 48 27.83 26.90 22.67
C LYS A 48 27.75 25.52 22.01
N PRO A 49 26.60 25.15 21.41
CA PRO A 49 26.44 23.82 20.83
C PRO A 49 27.52 23.60 19.77
N SER A 50 28.16 22.43 19.81
CA SER A 50 29.13 22.04 18.80
C SER A 50 28.47 22.12 17.42
N PRO A 51 29.19 22.47 16.34
CA PRO A 51 28.66 22.44 14.98
C PRO A 51 28.00 21.10 14.63
N GLU A 52 28.46 19.99 15.23
CA GLU A 52 27.84 18.67 15.06
C GLU A 52 26.49 18.53 15.77
N ASP A 53 26.34 19.13 16.95
CA ASP A 53 25.08 19.11 17.70
C ASP A 53 24.02 19.97 17.02
N LEU A 54 24.43 21.11 16.43
CA LEU A 54 23.55 21.94 15.61
C LEU A 54 23.04 21.18 14.37
N LYS A 55 23.92 20.45 13.68
CA LYS A 55 23.52 19.60 12.54
C LYS A 55 22.52 18.52 12.97
N ARG A 56 22.77 17.85 14.11
CA ARG A 56 21.85 16.83 14.64
C ARG A 56 20.49 17.43 15.02
N GLN A 57 20.47 18.61 15.63
CA GLN A 57 19.23 19.32 15.97
C GLN A 57 18.45 19.71 14.71
N GLN A 58 19.12 20.25 13.69
CA GLN A 58 18.51 20.56 12.39
C GLN A 58 17.95 19.30 11.73
N GLU A 59 18.67 18.18 11.72
CA GLU A 59 18.17 16.93 11.17
C GLU A 59 16.91 16.43 11.91
N LEU A 60 16.88 16.55 13.23
CA LEU A 60 15.72 16.18 14.04
C LEU A 60 14.52 17.07 13.73
N GLU A 61 14.74 18.37 13.57
CA GLU A 61 13.70 19.32 13.20
C GLU A 61 13.17 19.05 11.79
N MET A 62 14.06 18.83 10.81
CA MET A 62 13.68 18.47 9.44
C MET A 62 12.91 17.15 9.37
N LYS A 63 13.27 16.15 10.19
CA LYS A 63 12.53 14.89 10.30
C LYS A 63 11.13 15.11 10.88
N ARG A 64 10.97 15.99 11.88
CA ARG A 64 9.68 16.35 12.46
C ARG A 64 8.80 17.07 11.43
N LEU A 65 9.34 18.11 10.78
CA LEU A 65 8.65 18.87 9.74
C LEU A 65 8.17 17.96 8.60
N ARG A 66 9.03 17.03 8.14
CA ARG A 66 8.65 16.06 7.12
C ARG A 66 7.48 15.18 7.57
N TRP A 67 7.48 14.73 8.82
CA TRP A 67 6.37 13.96 9.37
C TRP A 67 5.09 14.79 9.48
N ASP A 68 5.18 16.05 9.90
CA ASP A 68 4.02 16.95 10.00
C ASP A 68 3.39 17.21 8.64
N VAL A 69 4.20 17.44 7.59
CA VAL A 69 3.71 17.59 6.21
C VAL A 69 3.01 16.31 5.73
N MET A 70 3.61 15.15 5.96
CA MET A 70 3.01 13.86 5.58
C MET A 70 1.70 13.61 6.34
N LYS A 71 1.66 13.94 7.63
CA LYS A 71 0.47 13.82 8.47
C LYS A 71 -0.62 14.79 8.04
N PHE A 72 -0.27 16.05 7.75
CA PHE A 72 -1.20 17.07 7.28
C PHE A 72 -1.85 16.65 5.96
N GLY A 73 -1.04 16.20 4.99
CA GLY A 73 -1.54 15.65 3.72
C GLY A 73 -2.44 14.44 3.90
N ALA A 74 -2.22 13.63 4.94
CA ALA A 74 -3.08 12.49 5.28
C ALA A 74 -4.29 12.84 6.15
N SER A 75 -4.32 14.03 6.78
CA SER A 75 -5.35 14.43 7.76
C SER A 75 -6.70 14.71 7.11
N GLY A 76 -6.71 15.18 5.86
CA GLY A 76 -7.93 15.42 5.10
C GLY A 76 -8.61 14.13 4.60
N PHE A 77 -7.95 12.97 4.70
CA PHE A 77 -8.53 11.69 4.29
C PHE A 77 -9.15 10.95 5.47
N THR A 78 -10.39 10.48 5.30
CA THR A 78 -11.10 9.64 6.26
C THR A 78 -11.28 8.21 5.74
N GLY A 79 -11.40 7.25 6.66
CA GLY A 79 -11.71 5.85 6.36
C GLY A 79 -10.77 5.18 5.35
N ALA A 80 -11.34 4.57 4.30
CA ALA A 80 -10.62 3.81 3.28
C ALA A 80 -9.58 4.66 2.51
N LYS A 81 -9.91 5.93 2.20
CA LYS A 81 -9.01 6.84 1.47
C LYS A 81 -7.72 7.13 2.24
N LYS A 82 -7.81 7.18 3.58
CA LYS A 82 -6.64 7.36 4.45
C LYS A 82 -5.70 6.16 4.38
N ASN A 83 -6.26 4.95 4.31
CA ASN A 83 -5.47 3.73 4.19
C ASN A 83 -4.81 3.62 2.81
N GLU A 84 -5.54 4.00 1.75
CA GLU A 84 -4.99 4.07 0.40
C GLU A 84 -3.83 5.07 0.30
N ALA A 85 -3.99 6.29 0.81
CA ALA A 85 -2.92 7.29 0.84
C ALA A 85 -1.67 6.82 1.61
N LYS A 86 -1.86 6.13 2.75
CA LYS A 86 -0.75 5.53 3.50
C LYS A 86 -0.04 4.44 2.71
N VAL A 87 -0.79 3.56 2.05
CA VAL A 87 -0.22 2.48 1.22
C VAL A 87 0.54 3.08 0.03
N ALA A 88 -0.04 4.06 -0.66
CA ALA A 88 0.61 4.75 -1.78
C ALA A 88 1.94 5.39 -1.37
N LEU A 89 1.97 6.05 -0.21
CA LEU A 89 3.18 6.64 0.34
C LEU A 89 4.25 5.57 0.63
N VAL A 90 3.88 4.47 1.28
CA VAL A 90 4.82 3.37 1.57
C VAL A 90 5.39 2.79 0.27
N LEU A 91 4.58 2.65 -0.78
CA LEU A 91 5.04 2.19 -2.10
C LEU A 91 6.03 3.17 -2.75
N GLN A 92 5.75 4.47 -2.68
CA GLN A 92 6.66 5.51 -3.19
C GLN A 92 8.01 5.51 -2.47
N LEU A 93 8.02 5.17 -1.18
CA LEU A 93 9.23 5.00 -0.37
C LEU A 93 9.97 3.68 -0.65
N GLY A 94 9.54 2.89 -1.64
CA GLY A 94 10.14 1.61 -1.99
C GLY A 94 9.68 0.44 -1.11
N GLY A 95 8.62 0.63 -0.32
CA GLY A 95 8.01 -0.45 0.45
C GLY A 95 7.44 -1.54 -0.44
N LYS A 96 7.55 -2.80 -0.01
CA LYS A 96 7.01 -3.94 -0.75
C LYS A 96 5.48 -3.89 -0.75
N PRO A 97 4.80 -4.05 -1.90
CA PRO A 97 3.36 -4.10 -1.95
C PRO A 97 2.83 -5.29 -1.14
N VAL A 98 1.75 -5.06 -0.40
CA VAL A 98 1.07 -6.14 0.34
C VAL A 98 0.50 -7.11 -0.69
N LYS A 99 1.00 -8.35 -0.68
CA LYS A 99 0.44 -9.42 -1.50
C LYS A 99 -0.94 -9.78 -0.94
N ASN A 100 -1.95 -9.77 -1.80
CA ASN A 100 -3.26 -10.30 -1.45
C ASN A 100 -3.08 -11.79 -1.11
N ARG A 101 -3.22 -12.15 0.17
CA ARG A 101 -2.98 -13.52 0.68
C ARG A 101 -4.00 -14.56 0.18
N LYS A 102 -4.98 -14.15 -0.61
CA LYS A 102 -5.94 -15.07 -1.22
C LYS A 102 -5.33 -15.60 -2.51
N ASN A 103 -5.05 -16.90 -2.53
CA ASN A 103 -4.76 -17.62 -3.77
C ASN A 103 -6.02 -17.58 -4.64
N GLU A 104 -6.10 -16.59 -5.54
CA GLU A 104 -7.21 -16.49 -6.50
C GLU A 104 -7.13 -17.64 -7.51
N ASN A 105 -8.27 -18.26 -7.86
CA ASN A 105 -8.30 -19.29 -8.90
C ASN A 105 -7.84 -18.69 -10.24
N TYR A 106 -6.90 -19.35 -10.91
CA TYR A 106 -6.29 -18.88 -12.16
C TYR A 106 -7.30 -18.54 -13.26
N LYS A 107 -8.39 -19.31 -13.38
CA LYS A 107 -9.46 -19.05 -14.36
C LYS A 107 -10.15 -17.71 -14.07
N GLN A 108 -10.44 -17.42 -12.80
CA GLN A 108 -11.05 -16.17 -12.36
C GLN A 108 -10.09 -14.98 -12.55
N LEU A 109 -8.80 -15.17 -12.23
CA LEU A 109 -7.77 -14.15 -12.43
C LEU A 109 -7.63 -13.76 -13.90
N LYS A 110 -7.66 -14.73 -14.83
CA LYS A 110 -7.65 -14.47 -16.28
C LYS A 110 -8.81 -13.59 -16.72
N VAL A 111 -10.02 -13.90 -16.26
CA VAL A 111 -11.24 -13.13 -16.58
C VAL A 111 -11.16 -11.71 -16.01
N LYS A 112 -10.64 -11.54 -14.79
CA LYS A 112 -10.45 -10.21 -14.19
C LYS A 112 -9.47 -9.36 -15.01
N LYS A 113 -8.31 -9.92 -15.37
CA LYS A 113 -7.29 -9.25 -16.20
C LYS A 113 -7.82 -8.88 -17.59
N SER A 114 -8.60 -9.74 -18.23
CA SER A 114 -9.17 -9.43 -19.55
C SER A 114 -10.19 -8.29 -19.46
N ARG A 115 -11.04 -8.27 -18.43
CA ARG A 115 -12.00 -7.18 -18.17
C ARG A 115 -11.30 -5.85 -17.87
N GLU A 116 -10.26 -5.85 -17.04
CA GLU A 116 -9.47 -4.65 -16.75
C GLU A 116 -8.80 -4.08 -18.01
N ARG A 117 -8.18 -4.93 -18.84
CA ARG A 117 -7.60 -4.52 -20.13
C ARG A 117 -8.66 -3.94 -21.07
N ALA A 118 -9.84 -4.54 -21.13
CA ALA A 118 -10.93 -4.03 -21.95
C ALA A 118 -11.46 -2.67 -21.47
N ARG A 119 -11.50 -2.45 -20.15
CA ARG A 119 -11.87 -1.14 -19.56
C ARG A 119 -10.80 -0.08 -19.80
N ALA A 120 -9.52 -0.43 -19.65
CA ALA A 120 -8.41 0.46 -19.94
C ALA A 120 -8.43 0.94 -21.40
N LYS A 121 -8.59 0.02 -22.36
CA LYS A 121 -8.73 0.35 -23.79
C LYS A 121 -9.91 1.27 -24.11
N LYS A 122 -10.98 1.23 -23.31
CA LYS A 122 -12.14 2.11 -23.47
C LYS A 122 -11.93 3.50 -22.84
N GLN A 123 -11.01 3.62 -21.90
CA GLN A 123 -10.68 4.89 -21.23
C GLN A 123 -9.44 5.58 -21.82
N GLU A 124 -8.73 4.93 -22.75
CA GLU A 124 -7.72 5.59 -23.57
C GLU A 124 -8.41 6.68 -24.41
N SER A 125 -8.20 7.93 -24.03
CA SER A 125 -8.63 9.09 -24.81
C SER A 125 -7.80 9.17 -26.09
N GLY A 126 -8.34 9.76 -27.16
CA GLY A 126 -7.63 9.86 -28.45
C GLY A 126 -6.25 10.53 -28.37
N LEU A 127 -5.97 11.26 -27.28
CA LEU A 127 -4.68 11.89 -26.99
C LEU A 127 -3.55 10.88 -26.69
N THR A 128 -3.85 9.70 -26.12
CA THR A 128 -2.80 8.68 -25.87
C THR A 128 -2.35 8.01 -27.17
N HIS A 129 -3.27 7.82 -28.11
CA HIS A 129 -2.96 7.23 -29.41
C HIS A 129 -2.16 8.16 -30.34
N SER A 130 -2.30 9.48 -30.20
CA SER A 130 -1.54 10.46 -30.99
C SER A 130 -0.07 10.55 -30.54
N LEU A 131 0.21 10.35 -29.25
CA LEU A 131 1.55 10.45 -28.68
C LEU A 131 2.42 9.20 -28.90
N THR A 132 1.82 8.04 -29.21
CA THR A 132 2.57 6.78 -29.41
C THR A 132 3.08 6.54 -30.83
N LYS A 133 2.70 7.37 -31.81
CA LYS A 133 3.14 7.23 -33.20
C LYS A 133 4.47 7.96 -33.42
N ILE A 134 5.53 7.51 -32.77
CA ILE A 134 6.88 8.00 -33.06
C ILE A 134 7.66 6.88 -33.76
N ASN A 135 7.78 7.04 -35.08
CA ASN A 135 8.82 6.51 -35.96
C ASN A 135 8.98 4.98 -36.03
N THR A 136 8.06 4.31 -36.71
CA THR A 136 8.45 3.08 -37.43
C THR A 136 9.40 3.50 -38.54
N LYS A 137 10.72 3.34 -38.33
CA LYS A 137 11.69 3.38 -39.43
C LYS A 137 11.20 2.37 -40.47
N THR A 138 10.67 2.85 -41.58
CA THR A 138 10.34 2.01 -42.72
C THR A 138 11.62 1.25 -43.07
N LYS A 139 11.58 -0.09 -42.96
CA LYS A 139 12.70 -0.91 -43.40
C LYS A 139 12.86 -0.61 -44.89
N ARG A 140 13.87 0.19 -45.26
CA ARG A 140 14.23 0.38 -46.67
C ARG A 140 14.48 -1.01 -47.22
N LYS A 141 13.63 -1.45 -48.16
CA LYS A 141 13.88 -2.70 -48.90
C LYS A 141 15.26 -2.54 -49.52
N ARG A 142 16.17 -3.49 -49.26
CA ARG A 142 17.48 -3.50 -49.91
C ARG A 142 17.21 -3.68 -51.41
N GLN A 143 17.42 -2.63 -52.19
CA GLN A 143 17.32 -2.68 -53.65
C GLN A 143 18.45 -3.58 -54.12
N SER A 144 18.15 -4.84 -54.47
CA SER A 144 19.17 -5.80 -54.90
C SER A 144 19.51 -5.65 -56.38
N THR A 145 18.63 -5.02 -57.17
CA THR A 145 18.79 -4.91 -58.62
C THR A 145 18.41 -3.53 -59.13
N ILE A 146 19.12 -3.03 -60.15
CA ILE A 146 18.88 -1.72 -60.79
C ILE A 146 17.43 -1.56 -61.29
N LEU A 147 16.76 -2.66 -61.67
CA LEU A 147 15.37 -2.68 -62.10
C LEU A 147 14.38 -2.29 -60.98
N ASP A 148 14.75 -2.45 -59.70
CA ASP A 148 13.91 -2.00 -58.57
C ASP A 148 13.90 -0.47 -58.43
N VAL A 149 14.92 0.21 -58.95
CA VAL A 149 15.05 1.68 -58.89
C VAL A 149 14.32 2.32 -60.07
N TYR A 150 14.48 1.77 -61.27
CA TYR A 150 14.01 2.40 -62.51
C TYR A 150 12.78 1.73 -63.13
N GLY A 151 12.30 0.61 -62.57
CA GLY A 151 11.15 -0.14 -63.06
C GLY A 151 11.46 -0.96 -64.33
N LYS A 152 10.63 -1.97 -64.60
CA LYS A 152 10.72 -2.78 -65.83
C LYS A 152 9.75 -2.24 -66.88
N VAL A 153 10.24 -1.97 -68.09
CA VAL A 153 9.40 -1.55 -69.22
C VAL A 153 8.95 -2.79 -70.01
N ASP A 154 7.67 -3.13 -69.92
CA ASP A 154 7.09 -4.19 -70.74
C ASP A 154 6.81 -3.68 -72.15
N ARG A 155 7.64 -4.08 -73.11
CA ARG A 155 7.39 -3.81 -74.53
C ARG A 155 6.32 -4.78 -75.03
N LYS A 156 5.14 -4.25 -75.36
CA LYS A 156 4.10 -5.02 -76.06
C LYS A 156 4.61 -5.39 -77.47
N ILE A 157 4.94 -6.66 -77.66
CA ILE A 157 5.26 -7.21 -78.98
C ILE A 157 3.95 -7.23 -79.78
N LYS A 158 3.81 -6.36 -80.78
CA LYS A 158 2.73 -6.48 -81.77
C LYS A 158 3.10 -7.64 -82.70
N ARG A 159 2.26 -8.68 -82.71
CA ARG A 159 2.26 -9.70 -83.75
C ARG A 159 1.42 -9.21 -84.93
#